data_AF-A0A1C3NH16-F1
#
_entry.id   AF-A0A1C3NH16-F1
#
_cell.length_a   1.000
_cell.length_b   1.000
_cell.length_c   1.000
_cell.angle_alpha   90.00
_cell.angle_beta   90.00
_cell.angle_gamma   90.00
#
_symmetry.space_group_name_H-M   'P 1'
#
loop_
_entity.id
_entity.type
_entity.pdbx_description
1 polymer ?
#
loop_
_entity_poly.entity_id
_entity_poly.type
_entity_poly.pdbx_seq_one_letter_code
_entity_poly.pdbx_strand_id
1 'polypeptide(L)'
;MQEPGLYVAVMKRAGSFENEQETSFFTVSGIGLHTRAYKDKLFVHTASLQSGEPIKNLDVRILDAKGELFLKGATDGNGNALLN
;
A
#
# COMPACT_ATOMS: atom_id res chain seq x y z
N MET A 1 10.31 -7.29 16.38
CA MET A 1 9.23 -6.76 15.51
C MET A 1 9.60 -7.08 14.07
N GLN A 2 8.62 -7.34 13.19
CA GLN A 2 8.87 -7.58 11.76
C GLN A 2 9.20 -6.26 11.07
N GLU A 3 10.07 -6.28 10.06
CA GLU A 3 10.40 -5.10 9.26
C GLU A 3 9.21 -4.70 8.36
N PRO A 4 9.00 -3.42 8.06
CA PRO A 4 7.99 -3.01 7.09
C PRO A 4 8.28 -3.56 5.69
N GLY A 5 7.27 -4.11 5.02
CA GLY A 5 7.44 -4.69 3.69
C GLY A 5 6.21 -5.45 3.16
N LEU A 6 6.28 -5.83 1.88
CA LEU A 6 5.36 -6.78 1.25
C LEU A 6 5.94 -8.19 1.39
N TYR A 7 5.14 -9.12 1.89
CA TYR A 7 5.52 -10.49 2.16
C TYR A 7 4.61 -11.46 1.44
N VAL A 8 5.15 -12.64 1.13
CA VAL A 8 4.40 -13.78 0.59
C VAL A 8 4.55 -14.95 1.54
N ALA A 9 3.43 -15.51 1.99
CA ALA A 9 3.36 -16.74 2.76
C ALA A 9 3.07 -17.90 1.82
N VAL A 10 3.83 -18.98 1.96
CA VAL A 10 3.66 -20.23 1.21
C VAL A 10 3.52 -21.36 2.22
N MET A 11 2.43 -22.12 2.12
CA MET A 11 2.14 -23.23 3.02
C MET A 11 2.04 -24.53 2.22
N LYS A 12 2.69 -25.58 2.73
CA LYS A 12 2.52 -26.95 2.24
C LYS A 12 1.66 -27.72 3.21
N ARG A 13 0.58 -28.34 2.72
CA ARG A 13 -0.32 -29.13 3.56
C ARG A 13 0.40 -30.40 4.05
N ALA A 14 0.52 -30.55 5.36
CA ALA A 14 1.13 -31.72 5.97
C ALA A 14 0.39 -33.00 5.56
N GLY A 15 1.12 -34.05 5.17
CA GLY A 15 0.55 -35.33 4.72
C GLY A 15 0.06 -35.35 3.27
N SER A 16 0.18 -34.25 2.52
CA SER A 16 -0.04 -34.25 1.06
C SER A 16 1.27 -34.49 0.31
N PHE A 17 1.22 -35.42 -0.66
CA PHE A 17 2.33 -35.72 -1.58
C PHE A 17 2.16 -35.06 -2.95
N GLU A 18 0.99 -34.47 -3.21
CA GLU A 18 0.75 -33.64 -4.38
C GLU A 18 1.44 -32.28 -4.21
N ASN A 19 1.94 -31.69 -5.30
CA ASN A 19 2.70 -30.43 -5.30
C ASN A 19 1.81 -29.20 -5.10
N GLU A 20 0.77 -29.31 -4.28
CA GLU A 20 -0.15 -28.22 -4.00
C GLU A 20 0.45 -27.32 -2.91
N GLN A 21 0.59 -26.03 -3.23
CA GLN A 21 1.03 -25.00 -2.31
C GLN A 21 -0.06 -23.94 -2.20
N GLU A 22 -0.43 -23.61 -0.97
CA GLU A 22 -1.30 -22.47 -0.71
C GLU A 22 -0.43 -21.22 -0.57
N THR A 23 -0.71 -20.19 -1.38
CA THR A 23 0.05 -18.94 -1.38
C THR A 23 -0.86 -17.77 -1.01
N SER A 24 -0.37 -16.87 -0.15
CA SER A 24 -1.04 -15.63 0.21
C SER A 24 -0.02 -14.49 0.32
N PHE A 25 -0.44 -13.24 0.13
CA PHE A 25 0.41 -12.06 0.32
C PHE A 25 -0.15 -11.15 1.40
N PHE A 26 0.74 -10.43 2.10
CA PHE A 26 0.36 -9.47 3.13
C PHE A 26 1.38 -8.33 3.23
N THR A 27 0.95 -7.17 3.71
CA THR A 27 1.80 -6.00 3.89
C THR A 27 1.96 -5.68 5.37
N VAL A 28 3.20 -5.50 5.82
CA VAL A 28 3.53 -4.94 7.14
C VAL A 28 3.88 -3.47 6.92
N SER A 29 3.02 -2.57 7.41
CA SER A 29 3.20 -1.12 7.26
C SER A 29 2.61 -0.40 8.45
N GLY A 30 3.21 0.74 8.83
CA GLY A 30 2.62 1.69 9.78
C GLY A 30 1.72 2.74 9.10
N ILE A 31 1.56 2.68 7.78
CA ILE A 31 0.88 3.69 6.97
C ILE A 31 -0.47 3.15 6.51
N GLY A 32 -1.54 3.87 6.86
CA GLY A 32 -2.86 3.74 6.30
C GLY A 32 -2.99 4.62 5.07
N LEU A 33 -3.60 4.08 4.01
CA LEU A 33 -3.79 4.77 2.74
C LEU A 33 -5.27 4.69 2.33
N HIS A 34 -5.89 5.85 2.11
CA HIS A 34 -7.22 5.95 1.56
C HIS A 34 -7.19 6.82 0.31
N THR A 35 -7.87 6.39 -0.75
CA THR A 35 -7.89 7.12 -2.02
C THR A 35 -9.31 7.27 -2.54
N ARG A 36 -9.56 8.37 -3.26
CA ARG A 36 -10.83 8.62 -3.94
C ARG A 36 -10.55 9.19 -5.33
N ALA A 37 -11.06 8.49 -6.35
CA ALA A 37 -10.98 8.93 -7.72
C ALA A 37 -12.17 9.85 -8.07
N TYR A 38 -11.86 10.98 -8.70
CA TYR A 38 -12.79 11.88 -9.38
C TYR A 38 -12.53 11.81 -10.89
N LYS A 39 -13.28 12.59 -11.68
CA LYS A 39 -13.19 12.57 -13.15
C LYS A 39 -11.78 12.84 -13.67
N ASP A 40 -11.09 13.82 -13.10
CA ASP A 40 -9.80 14.34 -13.56
C ASP A 40 -8.76 14.40 -12.43
N LYS A 41 -9.08 13.85 -11.25
CA LYS A 41 -8.25 13.99 -10.03
C LYS A 41 -8.27 12.72 -9.19
N LEU A 42 -7.17 12.44 -8.52
CA LEU A 42 -7.06 11.43 -7.48
C LEU A 42 -6.74 12.12 -6.15
N PHE A 43 -7.65 11.99 -5.19
CA PHE A 43 -7.40 12.39 -3.82
C PHE A 43 -6.80 11.22 -3.03
N VAL A 44 -5.76 11.49 -2.26
CA VAL A 44 -5.06 10.54 -1.41
C VAL A 44 -4.99 11.11 0.00
N HIS A 45 -5.30 10.29 1.00
CA HIS A 45 -5.11 10.58 2.40
C HIS A 45 -4.26 9.50 3.07
N THR A 46 -3.30 9.91 3.88
CA THR A 46 -2.38 9.02 4.60
C THR A 46 -2.38 9.33 6.08
N ALA A 47 -2.51 8.28 6.90
CA ALA A 47 -2.51 8.39 8.34
C ALA A 47 -1.69 7.26 8.98
N SER A 48 -1.19 7.48 10.18
CA SER A 48 -0.55 6.44 10.99
C SER A 48 -1.58 5.39 11.40
N LEU A 49 -1.29 4.11 11.15
CA LEU A 49 -2.15 3.01 11.64
C LEU A 49 -2.07 2.85 13.16
N GLN A 50 -1.04 3.42 13.80
CA GLN A 50 -0.88 3.35 15.24
C GLN A 50 -1.62 4.48 15.96
N SER A 51 -1.52 5.72 15.48
CA SER A 51 -2.07 6.91 16.15
C SER A 51 -3.30 7.50 15.47
N GLY A 52 -3.56 7.16 14.20
CA GLY A 52 -4.59 7.79 13.37
C GLY A 52 -4.23 9.20 12.90
N GLU A 53 -3.06 9.73 13.27
CA GLU A 53 -2.63 11.08 12.90
C GLU A 53 -2.22 11.15 11.43
N PRO A 54 -2.45 12.30 10.76
CA PRO A 54 -2.04 12.49 9.37
C PRO A 54 -0.51 12.41 9.22
N ILE A 55 -0.06 11.72 8.18
CA ILE A 55 1.37 11.64 7.82
C ILE A 55 1.68 12.68 6.76
N LYS A 56 2.43 13.71 7.14
CA LYS A 56 2.84 14.80 6.24
C LYS A 56 4.09 14.46 5.43
N ASN A 57 4.25 15.10 4.27
CA ASN A 57 5.39 14.97 3.37
C ASN A 57 5.72 13.52 2.98
N LEU A 58 4.71 12.65 2.90
CA LEU A 58 4.89 11.29 2.44
C LEU A 58 4.88 11.26 0.92
N ASP A 59 5.92 10.68 0.32
CA ASP A 59 5.97 10.48 -1.13
C ASP A 59 4.95 9.45 -1.59
N VAL A 60 4.10 9.85 -2.52
CA VAL A 60 3.08 9.02 -3.16
C VAL A 60 3.44 8.84 -4.62
N ARG A 61 3.45 7.58 -5.08
CA ARG A 61 3.65 7.21 -6.48
C ARG A 61 2.48 6.39 -6.97
N ILE A 62 1.91 6.80 -8.10
CA ILE A 62 0.87 6.07 -8.80
C ILE A 62 1.53 5.33 -9.94
N LEU A 63 1.36 4.02 -9.95
CA LEU A 63 1.90 3.14 -10.96
C LEU A 63 0.77 2.73 -11.92
N ASP A 64 1.12 2.54 -13.19
CA ASP A 64 0.20 1.97 -14.17
C ASP A 64 0.13 0.43 -14.03
N ALA A 65 -0.62 -0.22 -14.94
CA ALA A 65 -0.78 -1.67 -14.94
C ALA A 65 0.52 -2.45 -15.22
N LYS A 66 1.56 -1.80 -15.76
CA LYS A 66 2.88 -2.40 -16.00
C LYS A 66 3.84 -2.16 -14.83
N GLY A 67 3.42 -1.37 -13.83
CA GLY A 67 4.25 -0.94 -12.72
C GLY A 67 5.12 0.28 -13.05
N GLU A 68 4.87 0.96 -14.17
CA GLU A 68 5.60 2.17 -14.56
C GLU A 68 5.04 3.38 -13.80
N LEU A 69 5.90 4.35 -13.47
CA LEU A 69 5.49 5.56 -12.77
C LEU A 69 4.59 6.41 -13.68
N PHE A 70 3.33 6.57 -13.29
CA PHE A 70 2.36 7.41 -14.00
C PHE A 70 2.29 8.82 -13.40
N LEU A 71 2.14 8.93 -12.08
CA LEU A 71 2.07 10.20 -11.35
C LEU A 71 2.81 10.11 -10.02
N LYS A 72 3.29 11.25 -9.52
CA LYS A 72 3.88 11.36 -8.18
C LYS A 72 3.46 12.65 -7.49
N GLY A 73 3.47 12.64 -6.17
CA GLY A 73 3.29 13.82 -5.35
C GLY A 73 3.70 13.53 -3.90
N ALA A 74 3.51 14.50 -3.02
CA ALA A 74 3.73 14.34 -1.59
C ALA A 74 2.51 14.82 -0.82
N THR A 75 2.24 14.22 0.33
CA THR A 75 1.14 14.66 1.20
C THR A 75 1.44 15.98 1.89
N ASP A 76 0.42 16.81 2.06
CA ASP A 76 0.49 18.08 2.78
C ASP A 76 0.51 17.89 4.31
N GLY A 77 0.45 19.00 5.06
CA GLY A 77 0.43 18.97 6.53
C GLY A 77 -0.75 18.23 7.16
N ASN A 78 -1.82 17.99 6.39
CA ASN A 78 -3.00 17.24 6.80
C ASN A 78 -2.99 15.79 6.28
N GLY A 79 -1.86 15.34 5.72
CA GLY A 79 -1.71 14.00 5.17
C GLY A 79 -2.46 13.80 3.86
N ASN A 80 -2.80 14.88 3.14
CA ASN A 80 -3.56 14.81 1.90
C ASN A 80 -2.69 15.11 0.68
N ALA A 81 -2.98 14.45 -0.44
CA ALA A 81 -2.47 14.84 -1.75
C ALA A 81 -3.62 14.84 -2.76
N LEU A 82 -3.66 15.84 -3.63
CA LEU A 82 -4.55 15.89 -4.78
C LEU A 82 -3.68 15.82 -6.05
N LEU A 83 -3.81 14.74 -6.80
CA LEU A 83 -3.00 14.42 -7.98
C LEU A 83 -3.88 14.54 -9.23
N ASN A 84 -3.37 15.19 -10.28
CA ASN A 84 -4.05 15.33 -11.58
C ASN A 84 -3.08 14.93 -12.70
#